data_AF-A0A968SYU3-F1
#
_entry.id   AF-A0A968SYU3-F1
#
_cell.length_a   1.000
_cell.length_b   1.000
_cell.length_c   1.000
_cell.angle_alpha   90.00
_cell.angle_beta   90.00
_cell.angle_gamma   90.00
#
_symmetry.space_group_name_H-M   'P 1'
#
loop_
_entity.id
_entity.type
_entity.pdbx_description
1 polymer ?
#
loop_
_entity_poly.entity_id
_entity_poly.type
_entity_poly.pdbx_seq_one_letter_code
_entity_poly.pdbx_strand_id
1 'polypeptide(L)'
;MVTGSHIPFDRNGIKFNKPAGEVLKDDEAGILAAIRRRRTIEYLRPAETSPFADDGSARAREQPRIEDASASAAAHYKARFSTFFGEDALQGLTVAFYEHSAAGRELIPSILEGLGATVRTFGRSDSFVAIDTEAISRARLGEIERELRGTLGPGAFDAVVSTDGDSDRPLMCFFGSSGQLTFLPGDRLGALAATELGATHAVVPVSATDVLEDALPSCRISRTRIGSPHVISRMLELDASLVEPASWDGRRTAGSCPRPRSRANTERSTRCSPETHCFR
;
A
#
# COMPACT_ATOMS: atom_id res chain seq x y z
N MET A 1 9.46 2.88 -11.76
CA MET A 1 8.47 1.81 -11.97
C MET A 1 7.77 2.04 -13.29
N VAL A 2 7.81 1.08 -14.23
CA VAL A 2 7.06 1.16 -15.50
C VAL A 2 5.69 0.55 -15.25
N THR A 3 4.64 1.37 -15.26
CA THR A 3 3.30 0.95 -14.91
C THR A 3 2.26 2.00 -15.32
N GLY A 4 1.11 1.54 -15.81
CA GLY A 4 -0.10 2.34 -15.97
C GLY A 4 -0.95 2.45 -14.70
N SER A 5 -0.64 1.69 -13.65
CA SER A 5 -1.44 1.56 -12.44
C SER A 5 -2.88 1.12 -12.76
N HIS A 6 -3.85 2.03 -12.73
CA HIS A 6 -5.28 1.76 -12.95
C HIS A 6 -5.80 2.25 -14.33
N ILE A 7 -4.94 2.84 -15.18
CA ILE A 7 -5.38 3.43 -16.47
C ILE A 7 -5.73 2.37 -17.53
N PRO A 8 -6.46 2.74 -18.61
CA PRO A 8 -6.86 1.82 -19.68
C PRO A 8 -5.72 1.04 -20.35
N PHE A 9 -6.07 -0.10 -20.96
CA PHE A 9 -5.12 -1.09 -21.51
C PHE A 9 -4.24 -0.58 -22.66
N ASP A 10 -4.63 0.50 -23.33
CA ASP A 10 -3.92 1.12 -24.44
C ASP A 10 -2.90 2.18 -23.98
N ARG A 11 -2.69 2.31 -22.66
CA ARG A 11 -1.81 3.30 -22.03
C ARG A 11 -0.81 2.65 -21.08
N ASN A 12 0.29 3.37 -20.85
CA ASN A 12 1.29 3.01 -19.85
C ASN A 12 1.90 4.28 -19.25
N GLY A 13 2.71 4.13 -18.21
CA GLY A 13 3.33 5.24 -17.50
C GLY A 13 4.65 4.86 -16.85
N ILE A 14 5.30 5.88 -16.28
CA ILE A 14 6.52 5.70 -15.49
C ILE A 14 6.36 6.49 -14.19
N LYS A 15 6.45 5.81 -13.05
CA LYS A 15 6.55 6.44 -11.73
C LYS A 15 8.03 6.58 -11.36
N PHE A 16 8.48 7.81 -11.11
CA PHE A 16 9.86 8.14 -10.78
C PHE A 16 10.03 8.30 -9.26
N ASN A 17 11.13 7.76 -8.74
CA ASN A 17 11.54 7.94 -7.35
C ASN A 17 12.96 8.49 -7.30
N LYS A 18 13.20 9.38 -6.35
CA LYS A 18 14.52 9.82 -5.87
C LYS A 18 14.99 8.85 -4.78
N PRO A 19 16.28 8.85 -4.41
CA PRO A 19 16.75 8.08 -3.25
C PRO A 19 16.00 8.40 -1.95
N ALA A 20 15.49 9.63 -1.81
CA ALA A 20 14.75 10.10 -0.64
C ALA A 20 13.23 9.88 -0.72
N GLY A 21 12.70 9.27 -1.80
CA GLY A 21 11.26 9.02 -1.96
C GLY A 21 10.70 9.50 -3.31
N GLU A 22 9.39 9.69 -3.38
CA GLU A 22 8.69 10.08 -4.61
C GLU A 22 9.19 11.44 -5.16
N VAL A 23 9.15 11.58 -6.48
CA VAL A 23 9.27 12.89 -7.14
C VAL A 23 8.07 13.75 -6.74
N LEU A 24 8.35 14.92 -6.18
CA LEU A 24 7.34 15.89 -5.77
C LEU A 24 7.12 16.94 -6.86
N LYS A 25 6.11 17.80 -6.68
CA LYS A 25 5.75 18.84 -7.66
C LYS A 25 6.90 19.79 -7.97
N ASP A 26 7.72 20.12 -6.99
CA ASP A 26 8.85 21.04 -7.18
C ASP A 26 9.99 20.42 -8.01
N ASP A 27 10.06 19.09 -8.11
CA ASP A 27 11.03 18.40 -8.97
C ASP A 27 10.62 18.41 -10.45
N GLU A 28 9.32 18.57 -10.76
CA GLU A 28 8.78 18.43 -12.13
C GLU A 28 9.41 19.43 -13.10
N ALA A 29 9.62 20.68 -12.66
CA ALA A 29 10.20 21.72 -13.52
C ALA A 29 11.63 21.36 -13.98
N GLY A 30 12.44 20.82 -13.07
CA GLY A 30 13.81 20.39 -13.37
C GLY A 30 13.84 19.19 -14.33
N ILE A 31 12.97 18.21 -14.09
CA ILE A 31 12.82 17.04 -14.97
C ILE A 31 12.38 17.47 -16.37
N LEU A 32 11.37 18.34 -16.48
CA LEU A 32 10.88 18.84 -17.77
C LEU A 32 11.95 19.66 -18.52
N ALA A 33 12.74 20.47 -17.81
CA ALA A 33 13.86 21.19 -18.41
C ALA A 33 14.92 20.24 -18.97
N ALA A 34 15.28 19.20 -18.21
CA ALA A 34 16.21 18.17 -18.66
C ALA A 34 15.68 17.41 -19.89
N ILE A 35 14.39 17.04 -19.89
CA ILE A 35 13.72 16.40 -21.04
C ILE A 35 13.77 17.30 -22.26
N ARG A 36 13.41 18.58 -22.14
CA ARG A 36 13.46 19.55 -23.25
C ARG A 36 14.88 19.61 -23.83
N ARG A 37 15.89 19.77 -22.96
CA ARG A 37 17.30 19.79 -23.38
C ARG A 37 17.70 18.52 -24.13
N ARG A 38 17.34 17.32 -23.64
CA ARG A 38 17.67 16.06 -24.33
C ARG A 38 16.93 15.93 -25.65
N ARG A 39 15.64 16.29 -25.71
CA ARG A 39 14.87 16.29 -26.96
C ARG A 39 15.50 17.20 -28.01
N THR A 40 15.92 18.40 -27.64
CA THR A 40 16.64 19.30 -28.57
C THR A 40 17.91 18.65 -29.12
N ILE A 41 18.71 18.01 -28.25
CA ILE A 41 19.94 17.32 -28.69
C ILE A 41 19.61 16.17 -29.66
N GLU A 42 18.62 15.33 -29.32
CA GLU A 42 18.28 14.17 -30.14
C GLU A 42 17.58 14.54 -31.46
N TYR A 43 16.73 15.57 -31.48
CA TYR A 43 16.05 16.02 -32.71
C TYR A 43 17.00 16.70 -33.71
N LEU A 44 18.12 17.24 -33.23
CA LEU A 44 19.16 17.82 -34.09
C LEU A 44 20.22 16.79 -34.49
N ARG A 45 20.15 15.55 -33.97
CA ARG A 45 21.13 14.50 -34.23
C ARG A 45 20.86 13.85 -35.60
N PRO A 46 21.89 13.67 -36.46
CA PRO A 46 21.75 12.91 -37.69
C PRO A 46 21.28 11.47 -37.43
N ALA A 47 20.38 10.96 -38.27
CA ALA A 47 19.74 9.66 -38.13
C ALA A 47 20.76 8.50 -38.06
N GLU A 48 21.91 8.64 -38.72
CA GLU A 48 23.00 7.67 -38.75
C GLU A 48 23.64 7.49 -37.37
N THR A 49 23.69 8.59 -36.59
CA THR A 49 24.29 8.62 -35.25
C THR A 49 23.25 8.50 -34.13
N SER A 50 21.96 8.45 -34.47
CA SER A 50 20.87 8.28 -33.53
C SER A 50 21.01 6.99 -32.72
N PRO A 51 20.82 7.04 -31.39
CA PRO A 51 20.68 5.83 -30.59
C PRO A 51 19.36 5.09 -30.84
N PHE A 52 18.42 5.66 -31.59
CA PHE A 52 17.10 5.10 -31.84
C PHE A 52 16.90 4.77 -33.33
N ALA A 53 16.16 3.69 -33.61
CA ALA A 53 15.68 3.34 -34.93
C ALA A 53 14.41 4.13 -35.28
N ASP A 54 13.96 4.02 -36.54
CA ASP A 54 12.85 4.82 -37.07
C ASP A 54 11.49 4.47 -36.42
N ASP A 55 11.39 3.27 -35.83
CA ASP A 55 10.24 2.82 -35.03
C ASP A 55 10.31 3.30 -33.56
N GLY A 56 11.33 4.07 -33.19
CA GLY A 56 11.56 4.57 -31.84
C GLY A 56 12.23 3.57 -30.89
N SER A 57 12.54 2.34 -31.34
CA SER A 57 13.29 1.38 -30.53
C SER A 57 14.74 1.82 -30.35
N ALA A 58 15.35 1.42 -29.23
CA ALA A 58 16.79 1.65 -29.04
C ALA A 58 17.57 0.75 -30.00
N ARG A 59 18.48 1.34 -30.80
CA ARG A 59 19.45 0.55 -31.57
C ARG A 59 20.34 -0.22 -30.60
N ALA A 60 20.69 -1.46 -30.99
CA ALA A 60 21.53 -2.33 -30.18
C ALA A 60 22.81 -1.60 -29.75
N ARG A 61 22.83 -1.21 -28.47
CA ARG A 61 24.00 -0.73 -27.75
C ARG A 61 24.25 -1.71 -26.63
N GLU A 62 25.51 -1.79 -26.21
CA GLU A 62 25.86 -2.48 -24.98
C GLU A 62 25.09 -1.81 -23.84
N GLN A 63 24.03 -2.46 -23.38
CA GLN A 63 23.26 -1.98 -22.25
C GLN A 63 24.08 -2.28 -20.99
N PRO A 64 24.19 -1.33 -20.06
CA PRO A 64 24.79 -1.64 -18.78
C PRO A 64 24.03 -2.81 -18.16
N ARG A 65 24.76 -3.85 -17.75
CA ARG A 65 24.13 -4.95 -16.99
C ARG A 65 23.66 -4.38 -15.66
N ILE A 66 22.35 -4.32 -15.49
CA ILE A 66 21.73 -4.03 -14.20
C ILE A 66 21.60 -5.37 -13.48
N GLU A 67 22.15 -5.45 -12.28
CA GLU A 67 21.95 -6.65 -11.44
C GLU A 67 20.47 -6.80 -11.13
N ASP A 68 19.95 -8.01 -11.28
CA ASP A 68 18.59 -8.31 -10.88
C ASP A 68 18.49 -8.32 -9.36
N ALA A 69 18.00 -7.20 -8.82
CA ALA A 69 17.80 -7.02 -7.38
C ALA A 69 16.44 -7.54 -6.89
N SER A 70 15.63 -8.20 -7.75
CA SER A 70 14.25 -8.57 -7.42
C SER A 70 14.14 -9.45 -6.18
N ALA A 71 15.00 -10.48 -6.06
CA ALA A 71 15.01 -11.37 -4.91
C ALA A 71 15.38 -10.63 -3.60
N SER A 72 16.38 -9.76 -3.65
CA SER A 72 16.80 -8.96 -2.49
C SER A 72 15.72 -7.93 -2.09
N ALA A 73 15.10 -7.27 -3.08
CA ALA A 73 14.00 -6.33 -2.83
C ALA A 73 12.79 -7.04 -2.21
N ALA A 74 12.41 -8.22 -2.71
CA ALA A 74 11.33 -9.03 -2.15
C ALA A 74 11.62 -9.45 -0.70
N ALA A 75 12.85 -9.88 -0.40
CA ALA A 75 13.27 -10.25 0.94
C ALA A 75 13.18 -9.07 1.92
N HIS A 76 13.69 -7.89 1.54
CA HIS A 76 13.58 -6.69 2.36
C HIS A 76 12.14 -6.24 2.57
N TYR A 77 11.31 -6.30 1.52
CA TYR A 77 9.90 -5.93 1.61
C TYR A 77 9.14 -6.89 2.54
N LYS A 78 9.39 -8.20 2.46
CA LYS A 78 8.81 -9.19 3.39
C LYS A 78 9.27 -8.96 4.83
N ALA A 79 10.58 -8.79 5.04
CA ALA A 79 11.15 -8.57 6.36
C ALA A 79 10.58 -7.31 7.04
N ARG A 80 10.25 -6.26 6.29
CA ARG A 80 9.59 -5.05 6.82
C ARG A 80 8.32 -5.37 7.60
N PHE A 81 7.45 -6.24 7.07
CA PHE A 81 6.19 -6.59 7.73
C PHE A 81 6.40 -7.55 8.90
N SER A 82 7.17 -8.62 8.70
CA SER A 82 7.43 -9.60 9.78
C SER A 82 8.19 -8.98 10.96
N THR A 83 9.11 -8.05 10.71
CA THR A 83 9.83 -7.34 11.79
C THR A 83 8.91 -6.42 12.59
N PHE A 84 7.93 -5.78 11.93
CA PHE A 84 7.03 -4.83 12.57
C PHE A 84 5.92 -5.54 13.35
N PHE A 85 5.25 -6.51 12.74
CA PHE A 85 4.07 -7.17 13.30
C PHE A 85 4.40 -8.46 14.08
N GLY A 86 5.52 -9.11 13.78
CA GLY A 86 5.84 -10.46 14.27
C GLY A 86 5.22 -11.57 13.41
N GLU A 87 5.73 -12.79 13.57
CA GLU A 87 5.39 -13.94 12.72
C GLU A 87 4.02 -14.56 13.00
N ASP A 88 3.40 -14.24 14.14
CA ASP A 88 2.09 -14.79 14.55
C ASP A 88 0.95 -13.75 14.49
N ALA A 89 1.20 -12.58 13.88
CA ALA A 89 0.28 -11.45 13.91
C ALA A 89 -1.12 -11.75 13.34
N LEU A 90 -1.20 -12.69 12.40
CA LEU A 90 -2.42 -13.13 11.72
C LEU A 90 -2.73 -14.61 12.00
N GLN A 91 -2.17 -15.18 13.08
CA GLN A 91 -2.36 -16.57 13.42
C GLN A 91 -3.84 -16.93 13.56
N GLY A 92 -4.25 -18.01 12.90
CA GLY A 92 -5.61 -18.53 12.94
C GLY A 92 -6.57 -17.87 11.94
N LEU A 93 -6.14 -16.82 11.22
CA LEU A 93 -6.95 -16.22 10.16
C LEU A 93 -6.80 -16.98 8.85
N THR A 94 -7.90 -17.16 8.14
CA THR A 94 -7.95 -17.70 6.77
C THR A 94 -8.29 -16.58 5.79
N VAL A 95 -7.33 -16.26 4.91
CA VAL A 95 -7.43 -15.15 3.96
C VAL A 95 -7.51 -15.69 2.54
N ALA A 96 -8.54 -15.29 1.79
CA ALA A 96 -8.58 -15.53 0.36
C ALA A 96 -7.84 -14.40 -0.37
N PHE A 97 -6.82 -14.74 -1.15
CA PHE A 97 -6.07 -13.75 -1.93
C PHE A 97 -6.46 -13.82 -3.41
N TYR A 98 -7.07 -12.75 -3.94
CA TYR A 98 -7.40 -12.65 -5.36
C TYR A 98 -6.15 -12.20 -6.14
N GLU A 99 -5.58 -13.09 -6.95
CA GLU A 99 -4.30 -12.85 -7.63
C GLU A 99 -4.43 -11.93 -8.85
N HIS A 100 -5.43 -12.19 -9.70
CA HIS A 100 -5.58 -11.59 -11.03
C HIS A 100 -4.24 -11.43 -11.76
N SER A 101 -3.89 -10.22 -12.15
CA SER A 101 -2.62 -9.84 -12.75
C SER A 101 -1.84 -8.81 -11.91
N ALA A 102 -2.06 -8.75 -10.59
CA ALA A 102 -1.31 -7.85 -9.71
C ALA A 102 0.18 -8.18 -9.71
N ALA A 103 1.04 -7.15 -9.69
CA ALA A 103 2.48 -7.32 -9.53
C ALA A 103 2.85 -8.05 -8.23
N GLY A 104 2.12 -7.79 -7.15
CA GLY A 104 2.32 -8.38 -5.83
C GLY A 104 1.66 -9.75 -5.62
N ARG A 105 1.10 -10.39 -6.67
CA ARG A 105 0.30 -11.61 -6.53
C ARG A 105 1.01 -12.82 -5.92
N GLU A 106 2.34 -12.84 -5.94
CA GLU A 106 3.15 -13.90 -5.31
C GLU A 106 3.75 -13.42 -3.97
N LEU A 107 4.22 -12.17 -3.93
CA LEU A 107 4.90 -11.62 -2.75
C LEU A 107 3.94 -11.38 -1.57
N ILE A 108 2.73 -10.85 -1.83
CA ILE A 108 1.79 -10.50 -0.76
C ILE A 108 1.24 -11.74 -0.04
N PRO A 109 0.81 -12.82 -0.73
CA PRO A 109 0.51 -14.08 -0.06
C PRO A 109 1.64 -14.56 0.83
N SER A 110 2.88 -14.55 0.34
CA SER A 110 4.05 -14.98 1.13
C SER A 110 4.31 -14.10 2.36
N ILE A 111 3.96 -12.82 2.30
CA ILE A 111 4.01 -11.92 3.46
C ILE A 111 2.94 -12.31 4.48
N LEU A 112 1.68 -12.48 4.04
CA LEU A 112 0.57 -12.84 4.91
C LEU A 112 0.80 -14.21 5.60
N GLU A 113 1.30 -15.19 4.86
CA GLU A 113 1.73 -16.48 5.41
C GLU A 113 2.87 -16.34 6.41
N GLY A 114 3.85 -15.47 6.12
CA GLY A 114 4.94 -15.13 7.03
C GLY A 114 4.52 -14.34 8.27
N LEU A 115 3.25 -13.92 8.34
CA LEU A 115 2.60 -13.34 9.52
C LEU A 115 1.63 -14.33 10.19
N GLY A 116 1.61 -15.60 9.77
CA GLY A 116 0.85 -16.67 10.42
C GLY A 116 -0.56 -16.92 9.85
N ALA A 117 -0.95 -16.22 8.78
CA ALA A 117 -2.24 -16.45 8.13
C ALA A 117 -2.23 -17.74 7.29
N THR A 118 -3.38 -18.40 7.21
CA THR A 118 -3.64 -19.42 6.18
C THR A 118 -4.13 -18.70 4.92
N VAL A 119 -3.30 -18.65 3.87
CA VAL A 119 -3.67 -17.97 2.61
C VAL A 119 -4.14 -18.97 1.56
N ARG A 120 -5.25 -18.66 0.90
CA ARG A 120 -5.77 -19.41 -0.24
C ARG A 120 -5.88 -18.49 -1.45
N THR A 121 -5.10 -18.73 -2.49
CA THR A 121 -5.10 -17.89 -3.69
C THR A 121 -6.17 -18.32 -4.69
N PHE A 122 -6.72 -17.39 -5.46
CA PHE A 122 -7.68 -17.68 -6.52
C PHE A 122 -7.68 -16.61 -7.62
N GLY A 123 -8.29 -16.94 -8.76
CA GLY A 123 -8.55 -15.99 -9.83
C GLY A 123 -7.30 -15.41 -10.50
N ARG A 124 -6.24 -16.20 -10.62
CA ARG A 124 -5.03 -15.82 -11.36
C ARG A 124 -5.34 -15.63 -12.84
N SER A 125 -4.80 -14.57 -13.43
CA SER A 125 -4.97 -14.25 -14.86
C SER A 125 -3.61 -14.03 -15.51
N ASP A 126 -3.45 -14.61 -16.70
CA ASP A 126 -2.29 -14.35 -17.57
C ASP A 126 -2.46 -13.07 -18.40
N SER A 127 -3.69 -12.56 -18.48
CA SER A 127 -4.03 -11.28 -19.10
C SER A 127 -4.15 -10.18 -18.05
N PHE A 128 -3.79 -8.94 -18.43
CA PHE A 128 -3.92 -7.78 -17.54
C PHE A 128 -5.39 -7.51 -17.16
N VAL A 129 -5.62 -7.36 -15.86
CA VAL A 129 -6.91 -7.02 -15.26
C VAL A 129 -6.80 -5.63 -14.65
N ALA A 130 -7.43 -4.65 -15.28
CA ALA A 130 -7.53 -3.31 -14.71
C ALA A 130 -8.45 -3.33 -13.48
N ILE A 131 -7.91 -2.88 -12.36
CA ILE A 131 -8.62 -2.68 -11.09
C ILE A 131 -8.42 -1.23 -10.68
N ASP A 132 -9.52 -0.50 -10.60
CA ASP A 132 -9.58 0.81 -9.95
C ASP A 132 -10.30 0.65 -8.61
N THR A 133 -9.55 0.75 -7.52
CA THR A 133 -10.08 0.59 -6.15
C THR A 133 -11.02 1.72 -5.74
N GLU A 134 -11.07 2.83 -6.49
CA GLU A 134 -12.02 3.92 -6.28
C GLU A 134 -13.37 3.68 -7.01
N ALA A 135 -13.41 2.71 -7.93
CA ALA A 135 -14.55 2.43 -8.80
C ALA A 135 -14.94 0.93 -8.85
N ILE A 136 -14.91 0.24 -7.70
CA ILE A 136 -15.31 -1.16 -7.60
C ILE A 136 -16.83 -1.32 -7.73
N SER A 137 -17.28 -1.82 -8.89
CA SER A 137 -18.70 -2.02 -9.18
C SER A 137 -19.26 -3.30 -8.54
N ARG A 138 -20.60 -3.35 -8.39
CA ARG A 138 -21.31 -4.57 -7.95
C ARG A 138 -21.09 -5.75 -8.91
N ALA A 139 -20.99 -5.48 -10.21
CA ALA A 139 -20.70 -6.50 -11.20
C ALA A 139 -19.31 -7.12 -10.97
N ARG A 140 -18.28 -6.28 -10.74
CA ARG A 140 -16.93 -6.74 -10.43
C ARG A 140 -16.87 -7.53 -9.13
N LEU A 141 -17.57 -7.10 -8.08
CA LEU A 141 -17.66 -7.89 -6.84
C LEU A 141 -18.32 -9.25 -7.05
N GLY A 142 -19.37 -9.30 -7.88
CA GLY A 142 -20.03 -10.56 -8.24
C GLY A 142 -19.13 -11.49 -9.07
N GLU A 143 -18.27 -10.94 -9.92
CA GLU A 143 -17.24 -11.71 -10.65
C GLU A 143 -16.20 -12.29 -9.68
N ILE A 144 -15.65 -11.47 -8.77
CA ILE A 144 -14.68 -11.90 -7.76
C ILE A 144 -15.30 -12.98 -6.86
N GLU A 145 -16.54 -12.79 -6.40
CA GLU A 145 -17.23 -13.78 -5.57
C GLU A 145 -17.48 -15.09 -6.32
N ARG A 146 -17.87 -15.02 -7.60
CA ARG A 146 -18.08 -16.22 -8.42
C ARG A 146 -16.77 -16.99 -8.62
N GLU A 147 -15.68 -16.29 -8.90
CA GLU A 147 -14.36 -16.89 -9.05
C GLU A 147 -13.91 -17.53 -7.74
N LEU A 148 -14.02 -16.80 -6.62
CA LEU A 148 -13.71 -17.31 -5.29
C LEU A 148 -14.45 -18.62 -4.99
N ARG A 149 -15.77 -18.66 -5.21
CA ARG A 149 -16.57 -19.85 -4.93
C ARG A 149 -16.32 -20.98 -5.93
N GLY A 150 -16.02 -20.65 -7.19
CA GLY A 150 -15.67 -21.61 -8.23
C GLY A 150 -14.33 -22.30 -7.97
N THR A 151 -13.31 -21.55 -7.54
CA THR A 151 -11.97 -22.07 -7.28
C THR A 151 -11.84 -22.69 -5.90
N LEU A 152 -12.32 -22.00 -4.86
CA LEU A 152 -12.04 -22.37 -3.47
C LEU A 152 -13.20 -23.09 -2.77
N GLY A 153 -14.36 -23.16 -3.41
CA GLY A 153 -15.57 -23.77 -2.89
C GLY A 153 -16.28 -22.92 -1.82
N PRO A 154 -17.33 -23.46 -1.19
CA PRO A 154 -17.89 -22.86 0.02
C PRO A 154 -16.84 -22.92 1.14
N GLY A 155 -16.53 -21.78 1.74
CA GLY A 155 -15.57 -21.68 2.83
C GLY A 155 -15.80 -20.41 3.64
N ALA A 156 -15.46 -20.47 4.92
CA ALA A 156 -15.38 -19.28 5.76
C ALA A 156 -14.00 -18.65 5.56
N PHE A 157 -14.00 -17.40 5.09
CA PHE A 157 -12.79 -16.59 4.97
C PHE A 157 -12.98 -15.37 5.87
N ASP A 158 -11.96 -15.05 6.65
CA ASP A 158 -11.97 -13.85 7.50
C ASP A 158 -11.86 -12.57 6.67
N ALA A 159 -11.15 -12.65 5.54
CA ALA A 159 -11.04 -11.58 4.57
C ALA A 159 -10.79 -12.11 3.15
N VAL A 160 -11.23 -11.33 2.17
CA VAL A 160 -10.80 -11.47 0.77
C VAL A 160 -9.94 -10.24 0.45
N VAL A 161 -8.69 -10.44 0.09
CA VAL A 161 -7.73 -9.35 -0.13
C VAL A 161 -7.08 -9.45 -1.50
N SER A 162 -6.65 -8.30 -2.01
CA SER A 162 -5.93 -8.15 -3.27
C SER A 162 -5.29 -6.76 -3.31
N THR A 163 -4.77 -6.41 -4.48
CA THR A 163 -4.33 -5.05 -4.82
C THR A 163 -4.80 -4.65 -6.21
N ASP A 164 -4.53 -3.41 -6.60
CA ASP A 164 -4.54 -3.03 -8.01
C ASP A 164 -3.34 -3.60 -8.80
N GLY A 165 -3.18 -3.16 -10.05
CA GLY A 165 -2.24 -3.74 -11.01
C GLY A 165 -0.77 -3.66 -10.58
N ASP A 166 -0.32 -2.52 -10.08
CA ASP A 166 1.05 -2.33 -9.59
C ASP A 166 1.22 -2.46 -8.08
N SER A 167 0.14 -2.86 -7.40
CA SER A 167 0.13 -3.21 -5.98
C SER A 167 0.44 -2.07 -5.03
N ASP A 168 0.13 -0.83 -5.40
CA ASP A 168 0.21 0.32 -4.49
C ASP A 168 -1.13 0.63 -3.79
N ARG A 169 -2.25 0.10 -4.30
CA ARG A 169 -3.58 0.24 -3.67
C ARG A 169 -4.10 -1.10 -3.16
N PRO A 170 -4.52 -1.20 -1.88
CA PRO A 170 -5.16 -2.40 -1.37
C PRO A 170 -6.59 -2.53 -1.87
N LEU A 171 -7.03 -3.77 -2.07
CA LEU A 171 -8.43 -4.14 -2.24
C LEU A 171 -8.77 -5.11 -1.12
N MET A 172 -9.71 -4.72 -0.24
CA MET A 172 -10.17 -5.58 0.85
C MET A 172 -11.68 -5.73 0.77
N CYS A 173 -12.14 -6.97 0.84
CA CYS A 173 -13.54 -7.33 0.91
C CYS A 173 -13.78 -8.26 2.10
N PHE A 174 -15.02 -8.27 2.59
CA PHE A 174 -15.49 -9.16 3.63
C PHE A 174 -16.88 -9.67 3.29
N PHE A 175 -17.29 -10.79 3.87
CA PHE A 175 -18.66 -11.27 3.73
C PHE A 175 -19.56 -10.55 4.75
N GLY A 176 -20.55 -9.82 4.26
CA GLY A 176 -21.55 -9.17 5.11
C GLY A 176 -22.50 -10.18 5.76
N SER A 177 -23.40 -9.69 6.62
CA SER A 177 -24.43 -10.52 7.26
C SER A 177 -25.39 -11.20 6.27
N SER A 178 -25.52 -10.65 5.06
CA SER A 178 -26.28 -11.26 3.95
C SER A 178 -25.53 -12.39 3.24
N GLY A 179 -24.26 -12.66 3.60
CA GLY A 179 -23.39 -13.62 2.93
C GLY A 179 -22.80 -13.13 1.61
N GLN A 180 -23.07 -11.88 1.20
CA GLN A 180 -22.53 -11.27 -0.01
C GLN A 180 -21.18 -10.63 0.21
N LEU A 181 -20.30 -10.70 -0.80
CA LEU A 181 -19.01 -10.04 -0.77
C LEU A 181 -19.19 -8.51 -0.79
N THR A 182 -18.62 -7.84 0.20
CA THR A 182 -18.70 -6.39 0.39
C THR A 182 -17.30 -5.79 0.37
N PHE A 183 -17.09 -4.80 -0.50
CA PHE A 183 -15.86 -4.03 -0.55
C PHE A 183 -15.76 -3.08 0.64
N LEU A 184 -14.58 -2.98 1.24
CA LEU A 184 -14.22 -1.98 2.24
C LEU A 184 -13.47 -0.83 1.53
N PRO A 185 -14.08 0.37 1.40
CA PRO A 185 -13.43 1.52 0.79
C PRO A 185 -12.07 1.88 1.41
N GLY A 186 -11.15 2.36 0.58
CA GLY A 186 -9.74 2.57 0.96
C GLY A 186 -9.54 3.61 2.06
N ASP A 187 -10.39 4.64 2.13
CA ASP A 187 -10.37 5.64 3.21
C ASP A 187 -10.74 5.02 4.57
N ARG A 188 -11.78 4.18 4.62
CA ARG A 188 -12.17 3.43 5.82
C ARG A 188 -11.12 2.41 6.22
N LEU A 189 -10.51 1.72 5.26
CA LEU A 189 -9.38 0.84 5.53
C LEU A 189 -8.17 1.63 6.08
N GLY A 190 -7.91 2.82 5.54
CA GLY A 190 -6.92 3.76 6.06
C GLY A 190 -7.19 4.18 7.51
N ALA A 191 -8.46 4.37 7.89
CA ALA A 191 -8.84 4.68 9.27
C ALA A 191 -8.52 3.53 10.24
N LEU A 192 -8.78 2.28 9.82
CA LEU A 192 -8.41 1.10 10.61
C LEU A 192 -6.88 1.02 10.78
N ALA A 193 -6.12 1.25 9.71
CA ALA A 193 -4.67 1.29 9.78
C ALA A 193 -4.16 2.42 10.69
N ALA A 194 -4.74 3.62 10.60
CA ALA A 194 -4.40 4.74 11.47
C ALA A 194 -4.69 4.44 12.95
N THR A 195 -5.80 3.75 13.23
CA THR A 195 -6.16 3.31 14.59
C THR A 195 -5.13 2.32 15.13
N GLU A 196 -4.82 1.28 14.36
CA GLU A 196 -3.87 0.23 14.76
C GLU A 196 -2.47 0.80 14.99
N LEU A 197 -2.04 1.75 14.15
CA LEU A 197 -0.74 2.41 14.28
C LEU A 197 -0.70 3.49 15.38
N GLY A 198 -1.83 3.77 16.04
CA GLY A 198 -1.91 4.84 17.05
C GLY A 198 -1.59 6.22 16.47
N ALA A 199 -2.01 6.47 15.22
CA ALA A 199 -1.68 7.70 14.51
C ALA A 199 -2.28 8.93 15.23
N THR A 200 -1.43 9.90 15.55
CA THR A 200 -1.84 11.19 16.13
C THR A 200 -2.20 12.23 15.06
N HIS A 201 -1.72 12.01 13.83
CA HIS A 201 -1.95 12.86 12.67
C HIS A 201 -2.19 11.98 11.45
N ALA A 202 -3.12 12.40 10.59
CA ALA A 202 -3.39 11.76 9.31
C ALA A 202 -3.53 12.82 8.23
N VAL A 203 -2.96 12.55 7.05
CA VAL A 203 -3.09 13.42 5.88
C VAL A 203 -3.84 12.64 4.82
N VAL A 204 -4.99 13.16 4.39
CA VAL A 204 -5.84 12.50 3.40
C VAL A 204 -6.29 13.51 2.33
N PRO A 205 -6.55 13.07 1.10
CA PRO A 205 -7.17 13.95 0.11
C PRO A 205 -8.57 14.42 0.53
N VAL A 206 -9.03 15.52 -0.08
CA VAL A 206 -10.41 16.02 0.06
C VAL A 206 -11.48 15.01 -0.39
N SER A 207 -11.12 14.00 -1.18
CA SER A 207 -12.04 12.94 -1.61
C SER A 207 -12.27 11.84 -0.57
N ALA A 208 -11.48 11.76 0.50
CA ALA A 208 -11.70 10.79 1.56
C ALA A 208 -12.97 11.14 2.36
N THR A 209 -13.66 10.14 2.89
CA THR A 209 -14.90 10.31 3.65
C THR A 209 -14.76 11.25 4.86
N ASP A 210 -15.82 11.98 5.20
CA ASP A 210 -15.92 12.79 6.44
C ASP A 210 -16.14 11.93 7.69
N VAL A 211 -16.37 10.62 7.53
CA VAL A 211 -16.46 9.68 8.66
C VAL A 211 -15.11 9.53 9.38
N LEU A 212 -14.01 9.95 8.76
CA LEU A 212 -12.67 9.83 9.36
C LEU A 212 -12.54 10.63 10.66
N GLU A 213 -13.12 11.83 10.72
CA GLU A 213 -13.11 12.69 11.90
C GLU A 213 -13.80 12.03 13.10
N ASP A 214 -14.91 11.34 12.86
CA ASP A 214 -15.62 10.58 13.89
C ASP A 214 -14.91 9.27 14.26
N ALA A 215 -14.33 8.58 13.26
CA ALA A 215 -13.65 7.31 13.46
C ALA A 215 -12.29 7.46 14.16
N LEU A 216 -11.66 8.63 14.05
CA LEU A 216 -10.34 8.94 14.60
C LEU A 216 -10.36 10.20 15.46
N PRO A 217 -11.13 10.24 16.57
CA PRO A 217 -11.38 11.47 17.33
C PRO A 217 -10.12 12.04 18.00
N SER A 218 -9.07 11.21 18.18
CA SER A 218 -7.77 11.63 18.73
C SER A 218 -6.72 11.95 17.67
N CYS A 219 -7.06 11.80 16.38
CA CYS A 219 -6.15 12.05 15.27
C CYS A 219 -6.44 13.40 14.62
N ARG A 220 -5.39 14.21 14.41
CA ARG A 220 -5.52 15.46 13.66
C ARG A 220 -5.50 15.18 12.17
N ILE A 221 -6.64 15.36 11.50
CA ILE A 221 -6.78 15.13 10.07
C ILE A 221 -6.47 16.41 9.28
N SER A 222 -5.53 16.32 8.34
CA SER A 222 -5.24 17.37 7.35
C SER A 222 -5.75 16.95 5.97
N ARG A 223 -6.55 17.80 5.34
CA ARG A 223 -7.09 17.59 3.99
C ARG A 223 -6.16 18.20 2.93
N THR A 224 -5.92 17.48 1.82
CA THR A 224 -5.09 17.98 0.69
C THR A 224 -5.82 17.84 -0.65
N ARG A 225 -5.26 18.47 -1.70
CA ARG A 225 -5.64 18.11 -3.09
C ARG A 225 -5.37 16.62 -3.35
N ILE A 226 -6.09 16.05 -4.31
CA ILE A 226 -5.93 14.66 -4.74
C ILE A 226 -4.56 14.46 -5.40
N GLY A 227 -3.87 13.38 -5.03
CA GLY A 227 -2.55 12.98 -5.55
C GLY A 227 -1.49 12.82 -4.45
N SER A 228 -0.67 11.77 -4.56
CA SER A 228 0.38 11.43 -3.59
C SER A 228 1.37 12.58 -3.30
N PRO A 229 1.80 13.43 -4.27
CA PRO A 229 2.74 14.50 -3.94
C PRO A 229 2.17 15.53 -2.96
N HIS A 230 0.87 15.79 -3.00
CA HIS A 230 0.22 16.73 -2.07
C HIS A 230 0.10 16.14 -0.66
N VAL A 231 -0.22 14.85 -0.56
CA VAL A 231 -0.25 14.13 0.72
C VAL A 231 1.14 14.08 1.34
N ILE A 232 2.15 13.65 0.55
CA ILE A 232 3.54 13.55 1.03
C ILE A 232 4.10 14.91 1.44
N SER A 233 3.91 15.96 0.64
CA SER A 233 4.36 17.31 1.00
C SER A 233 3.80 17.75 2.35
N ARG A 234 2.49 17.53 2.57
CA ARG A 234 1.85 17.89 3.82
C ARG A 234 2.31 17.02 5.00
N MET A 235 2.58 15.73 4.77
CA MET A 235 3.17 14.86 5.78
C MET A 235 4.57 15.35 6.20
N LEU A 236 5.41 15.76 5.25
CA LEU A 236 6.75 16.28 5.52
C LEU A 236 6.71 17.62 6.28
N GLU A 237 5.79 18.51 5.93
CA GLU A 237 5.56 19.76 6.69
C GLU A 237 5.15 19.48 8.13
N LEU A 238 4.23 18.52 8.33
CA LEU A 238 3.78 18.13 9.66
C LEU A 238 4.92 17.51 10.46
N ASP A 239 5.67 16.58 9.88
CA ASP A 239 6.82 15.95 10.53
C ASP A 239 7.84 17.01 10.98
N ALA A 240 8.20 17.94 10.10
CA ALA A 240 9.08 19.05 10.43
C ALA A 240 8.54 19.96 11.56
N SER A 241 7.22 20.13 11.65
CA SER A 241 6.57 20.92 12.71
C SER A 241 6.42 20.19 14.04
N LEU A 242 6.42 18.85 14.02
CA LEU A 242 6.31 18.01 15.22
C LEU A 242 7.68 17.79 15.89
N VAL A 243 8.76 18.00 15.15
CA VAL A 243 10.10 18.15 15.70
C VAL A 243 10.25 19.58 16.24
N GLU A 244 9.70 19.85 17.43
CA GLU A 244 10.21 20.96 18.25
C GLU A 244 11.74 20.79 18.43
N PRO A 245 12.55 21.86 18.41
CA PRO A 245 13.99 21.78 18.64
C PRO A 245 14.27 21.48 20.13
N ALA A 246 13.92 20.28 20.59
CA ALA A 246 14.26 19.77 21.89
C ALA A 246 15.66 19.16 21.83
N SER A 247 16.59 19.80 22.55
CA SER A 247 17.93 19.34 22.90
C SER A 247 18.07 17.81 22.92
N TRP A 248 18.76 17.28 21.92
CA TRP A 248 19.15 15.88 21.85
C TRP A 248 20.14 15.57 22.99
N ASP A 249 19.73 14.80 24.01
CA ASP A 249 20.61 14.28 25.06
C ASP A 249 20.86 12.76 24.93
N GLY A 250 20.82 12.22 23.72
CA GLY A 250 21.53 10.97 23.38
C GLY A 250 21.25 9.70 24.19
N ARG A 251 20.23 9.63 25.04
CA ARG A 251 19.87 8.42 25.79
C ARG A 251 18.39 8.09 25.67
N ARG A 252 18.02 7.26 24.68
CA ARG A 252 16.83 6.42 24.80
C ARG A 252 17.25 4.99 25.12
N THR A 253 17.03 4.64 26.38
CA THR A 253 17.01 3.28 26.90
C THR A 253 15.95 2.45 26.17
N ALA A 254 16.32 1.24 25.76
CA ALA A 254 15.41 0.23 25.26
C ALA A 254 14.31 -0.07 26.30
N GLY A 255 13.03 -0.01 25.90
CA GLY A 255 11.92 -0.30 26.80
C GLY A 255 10.57 -0.33 26.10
N SER A 256 10.03 -1.55 25.97
CA SER A 256 8.61 -1.92 25.78
C SER A 256 7.84 -1.37 24.55
N CYS A 257 7.78 -2.21 23.51
CA CYS A 257 6.66 -2.25 22.58
C CYS A 257 5.45 -2.93 23.28
N PRO A 258 4.22 -2.38 23.23
CA PRO A 258 3.06 -3.02 23.84
C PRO A 258 2.65 -4.24 22.98
N ARG A 259 2.69 -5.44 23.56
CA ARG A 259 2.13 -6.64 22.94
C ARG A 259 0.59 -6.53 22.87
N PRO A 260 -0.06 -7.03 21.79
CA PRO A 260 -1.50 -7.14 21.76
C PRO A 260 -1.97 -8.13 22.84
N ARG A 261 -2.98 -7.74 23.62
CA ARG A 261 -3.54 -8.58 24.69
C ARG A 261 -4.20 -9.83 24.08
N SER A 262 -3.64 -10.99 24.38
CA SER A 262 -4.29 -12.29 24.14
C SER A 262 -5.62 -12.36 24.88
N ARG A 263 -6.72 -12.63 24.17
CA ARG A 263 -8.01 -12.98 24.77
C ARG A 263 -7.89 -14.36 25.42
N ALA A 264 -7.76 -14.41 26.74
CA ALA A 264 -8.02 -15.60 27.53
C ALA A 264 -9.34 -15.42 28.29
N ASN A 265 -10.29 -16.31 27.99
CA ASN A 265 -11.48 -16.57 28.81
C ASN A 265 -11.05 -16.97 30.22
N THR A 266 -11.62 -16.36 31.27
CA THR A 266 -12.01 -17.07 32.52
C THR A 266 -12.79 -16.16 33.47
N GLU A 267 -14.03 -16.59 33.71
CA GLU A 267 -14.86 -16.57 34.91
C GLU A 267 -14.58 -15.61 36.10
N ARG A 268 -15.67 -14.93 36.47
CA ARG A 268 -16.08 -14.36 37.78
C ARG A 268 -15.15 -14.55 38.98
N SER A 269 -14.78 -13.42 39.61
CA SER A 269 -14.80 -13.25 41.07
C SER A 269 -14.81 -11.77 41.45
N THR A 270 -15.71 -11.41 42.36
CA THR A 270 -16.00 -10.10 42.92
C THR A 270 -14.96 -9.64 43.95
N ARG A 271 -14.59 -8.34 43.93
CA ARG A 271 -14.53 -7.43 45.11
C ARG A 271 -14.02 -6.01 44.73
N CYS A 272 -14.66 -5.00 45.33
CA CYS A 272 -14.27 -3.57 45.40
C CYS A 272 -12.91 -3.43 46.12
N SER A 273 -12.11 -2.35 46.05
CA SER A 273 -12.35 -0.90 45.94
C SER A 273 -10.99 -0.18 45.67
N PRO A 274 -10.80 1.15 45.80
CA PRO A 274 -10.36 2.03 44.72
C PRO A 274 -8.93 2.57 44.91
N GLU A 275 -8.16 2.75 43.86
CA GLU A 275 -7.12 3.78 43.86
C GLU A 275 -6.71 4.13 42.44
N THR A 276 -7.04 5.36 42.09
CA THR A 276 -6.61 6.09 40.91
C THR A 276 -5.12 6.35 41.02
N HIS A 277 -4.32 6.00 40.01
CA HIS A 277 -3.21 6.82 39.50
C HIS A 277 -2.74 6.29 38.14
N CYS A 278 -3.06 7.03 37.08
CA CYS A 278 -2.48 6.91 35.74
C CYS A 278 -1.15 7.68 35.66
N PHE A 279 -0.09 7.07 35.12
CA PHE A 279 1.05 7.63 34.36
C PHE A 279 1.89 6.40 33.94
N ARG A 280 2.39 6.17 32.72
CA ARG A 280 2.56 6.89 31.44
C ARG A 280 2.34 5.87 30.31
#